data_AF-A0AAY4B5F3-F1
#
_entry.id   AF-A0AAY4B5F3-F1
#
_cell.length_a   1.000
_cell.length_b   1.000
_cell.length_c   1.000
_cell.angle_alpha   90.00
_cell.angle_beta   90.00
_cell.angle_gamma   90.00
#
_symmetry.space_group_name_H-M   'P 1'
#
loop_
_entity.id
_entity.type
_entity.pdbx_description
1 polymer ?
#
loop_
_entity_poly.entity_id
_entity_poly.type
_entity_poly.pdbx_seq_one_letter_code
_entity_poly.pdbx_strand_id
1 'polypeptide(L)'
;EFSQYLRVHERELRLMFRSLDHNNDGHIDVAEIQQSLQKLGVAVSPAQASRILQSIDKDGTMTIDWNEWRDHFLFNPLHNMEEIGHYWKHALMLDIGEQLTVPDDFSERERRSGVVWRQLVAGAMAGAVSRTGTAPLDRLKVFMQVHGSGGMNLWTGLRGMVQEGGIRSLWRGNGINVLKIAPESAIKFMAYEQIKWLIRGCKEGGTLQVQERFVAGSLAGATAQTIIYPMEVLKTRLTLRKTGQYSGMMDCAKKIFQKEGVWAFYRGYLPNTLGIIPYAGIDLAVYETLKNAWLQRYSAGSADPGVLVLLGCGTVSSTCGQLASYPLALIRTRMQAQASLGAGPQLSMVGQFKHIVTHEGVPGLYRGIAPNFLKVIPAVSFNCCNNSCLCRSMYALRVYFQKCLKS
;
A
#
# COMPACT_ATOMS: atom_id res chain seq x y z
N GLU A 1 -30.17 16.84 -12.66
CA GLU A 1 -29.64 15.48 -12.38
C GLU A 1 -29.04 15.36 -10.98
N PHE A 2 -28.01 16.12 -10.60
CA PHE A 2 -27.37 16.02 -9.27
C PHE A 2 -28.32 16.24 -8.07
N SER A 3 -29.16 17.27 -8.12
CA SER A 3 -30.16 17.55 -7.07
C SER A 3 -31.21 16.43 -6.94
N GLN A 4 -31.49 15.70 -8.02
CA GLN A 4 -32.43 14.57 -8.00
C GLN A 4 -31.77 13.33 -7.38
N TYR A 5 -30.50 13.09 -7.68
CA TYR A 5 -29.69 12.06 -7.01
C TYR A 5 -29.63 12.30 -5.50
N LEU A 6 -29.30 13.52 -5.06
CA LEU A 6 -29.23 13.84 -3.62
C LEU A 6 -30.56 13.59 -2.91
N ARG A 7 -31.70 13.95 -3.53
CA ARG A 7 -33.03 13.69 -2.95
C ARG A 7 -33.37 12.20 -2.85
N VAL A 8 -32.91 11.37 -3.79
CA VAL A 8 -33.11 9.93 -3.74
C VAL A 8 -32.21 9.31 -2.68
N HIS A 9 -30.93 9.68 -2.67
CA HIS A 9 -29.94 9.24 -1.69
C HIS A 9 -30.35 9.60 -0.26
N GLU A 10 -30.83 10.82 -0.03
CA GLU A 10 -31.33 11.24 1.29
C GLU A 10 -32.53 10.42 1.76
N ARG A 11 -33.40 9.97 0.85
CA ARG A 11 -34.50 9.05 1.20
C ARG A 11 -33.98 7.68 1.60
N GLU A 12 -32.98 7.14 0.90
CA GLU A 12 -32.34 5.87 1.24
C GLU A 12 -31.62 5.95 2.59
N LEU A 13 -30.85 7.02 2.83
CA LEU A 13 -30.23 7.30 4.12
C LEU A 13 -31.25 7.36 5.26
N ARG A 14 -32.44 7.93 5.02
CA ARG A 14 -33.52 8.02 6.01
C ARG A 14 -34.13 6.67 6.34
N LEU A 15 -34.25 5.79 5.36
CA LEU A 15 -34.71 4.42 5.59
C LEU A 15 -33.69 3.64 6.42
N MET A 16 -32.40 3.83 6.15
CA MET A 16 -31.32 3.20 6.92
C MET A 16 -31.27 3.72 8.36
N PHE A 17 -31.39 5.04 8.56
CA PHE A 17 -31.48 5.65 9.88
C PHE A 17 -32.61 5.03 10.73
N ARG A 18 -33.82 4.93 10.17
CA ARG A 18 -34.97 4.30 10.84
C ARG A 18 -34.82 2.81 11.08
N SER A 19 -33.95 2.13 10.34
CA SER A 19 -33.69 0.71 10.56
C SER A 19 -32.72 0.46 11.71
N LEU A 20 -31.92 1.47 12.06
CA LEU A 20 -31.00 1.47 13.21
C LEU A 20 -31.70 1.92 14.48
N ASP A 21 -32.49 2.99 14.40
CA ASP A 21 -33.32 3.54 15.47
C ASP A 21 -34.47 2.56 15.81
N HIS A 22 -34.22 1.66 16.76
CA HIS A 22 -35.12 0.57 17.11
C HIS A 22 -36.18 1.02 18.11
N ASN A 23 -35.84 1.97 18.97
CA ASN A 23 -36.74 2.54 19.96
C ASN A 23 -37.61 3.69 19.38
N ASN A 24 -37.34 4.15 18.15
CA ASN A 24 -37.99 5.25 17.44
C ASN A 24 -37.95 6.58 18.19
N ASP A 25 -36.88 6.84 18.94
CA ASP A 25 -36.68 8.11 19.65
C ASP A 25 -36.04 9.19 18.77
N GLY A 26 -35.63 8.83 17.54
CA GLY A 26 -35.00 9.74 16.59
C GLY A 26 -33.49 9.93 16.81
N HIS A 27 -32.88 9.12 17.67
CA HIS A 27 -31.48 9.18 18.05
C HIS A 27 -30.86 7.78 18.06
N ILE A 28 -29.75 7.59 17.35
CA ILE A 28 -29.08 6.28 17.34
C ILE A 28 -28.07 6.20 18.50
N ASP A 29 -28.24 5.21 19.37
CA ASP A 29 -27.35 4.98 20.52
C ASP A 29 -26.32 3.84 20.30
N VAL A 30 -25.41 3.68 21.27
CA VAL A 30 -24.37 2.63 21.23
C VAL A 30 -24.96 1.23 21.17
N ALA A 31 -26.07 0.99 21.88
CA ALA A 31 -26.72 -0.31 21.95
C ALA A 31 -27.39 -0.66 20.61
N GLU A 32 -28.00 0.31 19.94
CA GLU A 32 -28.63 0.16 18.63
C GLU A 32 -27.60 -0.11 17.52
N ILE A 33 -26.45 0.57 17.55
CA ILE A 33 -25.32 0.27 16.65
C ILE A 33 -24.85 -1.17 16.88
N GLN A 34 -24.67 -1.57 18.13
CA GLN A 34 -24.20 -2.90 18.49
C GLN A 34 -25.19 -3.99 18.06
N GLN A 35 -26.48 -3.81 18.33
CA GLN A 35 -27.53 -4.75 17.95
C GLN A 35 -27.68 -4.85 16.43
N SER A 36 -27.61 -3.72 15.72
CA SER A 36 -27.73 -3.69 14.26
C SER A 36 -26.55 -4.40 13.58
N LEU A 37 -25.33 -4.19 14.06
CA LEU A 37 -24.15 -4.89 13.56
C LEU A 37 -24.19 -6.39 13.91
N GLN A 38 -24.69 -6.74 15.09
CA GLN A 38 -24.86 -8.13 15.50
C GLN A 38 -25.90 -8.86 14.62
N LYS A 39 -27.01 -8.21 14.24
CA LYS A 39 -28.00 -8.73 13.29
C LYS A 39 -27.39 -8.98 11.90
N LEU A 40 -26.39 -8.20 11.51
CA LEU A 40 -25.64 -8.37 10.27
C LEU A 40 -24.48 -9.40 10.39
N GLY A 41 -24.39 -10.11 11.52
CA GLY A 41 -23.34 -11.13 11.75
C GLY A 41 -21.98 -10.55 12.15
N VAL A 42 -21.91 -9.26 12.49
CA VAL A 42 -20.69 -8.58 12.93
C VAL A 42 -20.76 -8.36 14.45
N ALA A 43 -20.01 -9.16 15.20
CA ALA A 43 -19.89 -8.98 16.65
C ALA A 43 -18.96 -7.78 16.95
N VAL A 44 -19.50 -6.76 17.61
CA VAL A 44 -18.79 -5.52 17.96
C VAL A 44 -18.85 -5.32 19.47
N SER A 45 -17.73 -4.95 20.09
CA SER A 45 -17.71 -4.65 21.52
C SER A 45 -18.33 -3.28 21.82
N PRO A 46 -18.83 -3.03 23.04
CA PRO A 46 -19.40 -1.73 23.40
C PRO A 46 -18.41 -0.57 23.15
N ALA A 47 -17.12 -0.78 23.44
CA ALA A 47 -16.07 0.21 23.20
C ALA A 47 -15.78 0.45 21.70
N GLN A 48 -16.09 -0.49 20.82
CA GLN A 48 -16.01 -0.28 19.37
C GLN A 48 -17.25 0.44 18.86
N ALA A 49 -18.43 0.09 19.34
CA ALA A 49 -19.68 0.77 19.01
C ALA A 49 -19.67 2.24 19.47
N SER A 50 -19.15 2.53 20.67
CA SER A 50 -18.95 3.91 21.13
C SER A 50 -18.00 4.71 20.24
N ARG A 51 -16.97 4.07 19.66
CA ARG A 51 -16.06 4.73 18.72
C ARG A 51 -16.72 5.04 17.39
N ILE A 52 -17.59 4.15 16.89
CA ILE A 52 -18.42 4.42 15.70
C ILE A 52 -19.33 5.61 15.97
N LEU A 53 -20.00 5.59 17.13
CA LEU A 53 -20.91 6.66 17.51
C LEU A 53 -20.17 8.00 17.54
N GLN A 54 -19.04 8.05 18.25
CA GLN A 54 -18.20 9.23 18.35
C GLN A 54 -17.64 9.74 17.02
N SER A 55 -17.48 8.88 16.00
CA SER A 55 -17.05 9.34 14.66
C SER A 55 -18.12 10.13 13.91
N ILE A 56 -19.39 9.97 14.29
CA ILE A 56 -20.54 10.57 13.60
C ILE A 56 -21.14 11.72 14.41
N ASP A 57 -21.17 11.55 15.74
CA ASP A 57 -21.60 12.54 16.73
C ASP A 57 -20.69 13.78 16.67
N LYS A 58 -21.26 14.91 16.23
CA LYS A 58 -20.56 16.19 16.07
C LYS A 58 -20.80 17.11 17.26
N ASP A 59 -21.93 16.98 17.94
CA ASP A 59 -22.32 17.84 19.04
C ASP A 59 -21.93 17.29 20.42
N GLY A 60 -21.43 16.05 20.47
CA GLY A 60 -20.93 15.38 21.66
C GLY A 60 -22.04 14.84 22.56
N THR A 61 -23.25 14.64 22.01
CA THR A 61 -24.42 14.16 22.77
C THR A 61 -24.36 12.68 23.12
N MET A 62 -23.38 11.93 22.58
CA MET A 62 -23.29 10.48 22.66
C MET A 62 -24.50 9.76 22.06
N THR A 63 -25.17 10.43 21.12
CA THR A 63 -26.25 9.92 20.26
C THR A 63 -26.05 10.45 18.85
N ILE A 64 -26.58 9.79 17.82
CA ILE A 64 -26.54 10.32 16.44
C ILE A 64 -27.93 10.75 16.02
N ASP A 65 -28.10 12.03 15.70
CA ASP A 65 -29.35 12.53 15.13
C ASP A 65 -29.43 12.37 13.60
N TRP A 66 -30.61 12.64 13.02
CA TRP A 66 -30.80 12.56 11.57
C TRP A 66 -29.87 13.49 10.77
N ASN A 67 -29.56 14.69 11.28
CA ASN A 67 -28.73 15.65 10.57
C ASN A 67 -27.27 15.21 10.54
N GLU A 68 -26.76 14.71 11.66
CA GLU A 68 -25.42 14.14 11.79
C GLU A 68 -25.26 12.91 10.89
N TRP A 69 -26.24 12.01 10.94
CA TRP A 69 -26.30 10.84 10.06
C TRP A 69 -26.31 11.23 8.58
N ARG A 70 -27.20 12.15 8.19
CA ARG A 70 -27.30 12.63 6.81
C ARG A 70 -25.97 13.22 6.38
N ASP A 71 -25.43 14.16 7.14
CA ASP A 71 -24.25 14.91 6.73
C ASP A 71 -22.99 14.02 6.66
N HIS A 72 -22.90 13.01 7.52
CA HIS A 72 -21.81 12.05 7.51
C HIS A 72 -21.86 11.13 6.26
N PHE A 73 -23.05 10.74 5.79
CA PHE A 73 -23.21 9.79 4.68
C PHE A 73 -23.69 10.40 3.35
N LEU A 74 -23.99 11.69 3.29
CA LEU A 74 -24.60 12.35 2.11
C LEU A 74 -23.77 12.18 0.84
N PHE A 75 -22.44 12.17 0.97
CA PHE A 75 -21.51 12.03 -0.15
C PHE A 75 -20.97 10.61 -0.30
N ASN A 76 -21.30 9.70 0.62
CA ASN A 76 -20.93 8.30 0.56
C ASN A 76 -22.02 7.52 -0.18
N PRO A 77 -21.69 6.78 -1.25
CA PRO A 77 -22.69 6.15 -2.10
C PRO A 77 -23.12 4.79 -1.54
N LEU A 78 -23.72 4.81 -0.34
CA LEU A 78 -24.22 3.66 0.42
C LEU A 78 -25.72 3.48 0.18
N HIS A 79 -26.16 2.27 -0.14
CA HIS A 79 -27.55 1.98 -0.54
C HIS A 79 -28.26 1.00 0.42
N ASN A 80 -27.52 0.36 1.33
CA ASN A 80 -28.09 -0.59 2.27
C ASN A 80 -27.31 -0.63 3.60
N MET A 81 -27.93 -1.27 4.59
CA MET A 81 -27.36 -1.46 5.93
C MET A 81 -26.10 -2.35 5.95
N GLU A 82 -25.99 -3.29 5.01
CA GLU A 82 -24.79 -4.13 4.86
C GLU A 82 -23.57 -3.27 4.48
N GLU A 83 -23.71 -2.34 3.54
CA GLU A 83 -22.67 -1.42 3.08
C GLU A 83 -22.22 -0.46 4.20
N ILE A 84 -23.15 -0.01 5.06
CA ILE A 84 -22.81 0.78 6.26
C ILE A 84 -22.02 -0.08 7.26
N GLY A 85 -22.46 -1.32 7.52
CA GLY A 85 -21.74 -2.24 8.39
C GLY A 85 -20.33 -2.53 7.87
N HIS A 86 -20.19 -2.72 6.56
CA HIS A 86 -18.88 -2.83 5.91
C HIS A 86 -18.07 -1.54 6.01
N TYR A 87 -18.67 -0.36 5.80
CA TYR A 87 -17.98 0.93 5.94
C TYR A 87 -17.39 1.09 7.34
N TRP A 88 -18.17 0.83 8.40
CA TRP A 88 -17.68 0.90 9.78
C TRP A 88 -16.62 -0.17 10.08
N LYS A 89 -16.77 -1.38 9.53
CA LYS A 89 -15.75 -2.43 9.64
C LYS A 89 -14.41 -1.99 9.05
N HIS A 90 -14.43 -1.30 7.90
CA HIS A 90 -13.22 -0.78 7.25
C HIS A 90 -12.63 0.42 8.01
N ALA A 91 -13.47 1.33 8.52
CA ALA A 91 -13.02 2.48 9.30
C ALA A 91 -12.36 2.09 10.64
N LEU A 92 -12.76 0.97 11.24
CA LEU A 92 -12.23 0.48 12.53
C LEU A 92 -11.02 -0.46 12.40
N MET A 93 -10.74 -1.00 11.21
CA MET A 93 -9.62 -1.89 10.95
C MET A 93 -8.41 -1.06 10.51
N LEU A 94 -7.64 -0.62 11.50
CA LEU A 94 -6.21 -0.25 11.42
C LEU A 94 -5.65 -0.13 10.00
N ASP A 95 -5.60 1.11 9.53
CA ASP A 95 -4.86 1.56 8.35
C ASP A 95 -3.36 1.34 8.60
N ILE A 96 -2.88 0.11 8.38
CA ILE A 96 -1.46 -0.22 8.42
C ILE A 96 -0.87 0.31 7.13
N GLY A 97 -0.05 1.36 7.29
CA GLY A 97 0.75 1.98 6.26
C GLY A 97 1.40 0.97 5.30
N GLU A 98 1.38 1.36 4.02
CA GLU A 98 2.17 0.77 2.93
C GLU A 98 2.33 -0.74 2.94
N GLN A 99 1.23 -1.50 2.87
CA GLN A 99 1.26 -2.76 2.15
C GLN A 99 -0.12 -3.04 1.57
N LEU A 100 -0.21 -2.91 0.24
CA LEU A 100 -1.31 -3.30 -0.63
C LEU A 100 -2.31 -4.18 0.12
N THR A 101 -3.39 -3.54 0.57
CA THR A 101 -4.51 -4.17 1.26
C THR A 101 -4.88 -5.40 0.45
N VAL A 102 -4.69 -6.58 1.04
CA VAL A 102 -5.32 -7.76 0.46
C VAL A 102 -6.82 -7.46 0.56
N PRO A 103 -7.56 -7.41 -0.57
CA PRO A 103 -8.97 -7.04 -0.52
C PRO A 103 -9.69 -7.97 0.46
N ASP A 104 -10.56 -7.38 1.28
CA ASP A 104 -11.53 -8.13 2.07
C ASP A 104 -12.30 -9.09 1.14
N ASP A 105 -12.75 -10.23 1.68
CA ASP A 105 -13.44 -11.30 0.95
C ASP A 105 -14.55 -10.69 0.05
N PHE A 106 -14.27 -10.51 -1.25
CA PHE A 106 -15.28 -10.01 -2.19
C PHE A 106 -16.51 -10.90 -2.10
N SER A 107 -17.68 -10.30 -1.90
CA SER A 107 -18.91 -11.07 -1.83
C SER A 107 -19.09 -11.86 -3.14
N GLU A 108 -19.70 -13.04 -3.07
CA GLU A 108 -19.90 -13.90 -4.24
C GLU A 108 -20.68 -13.19 -5.37
N ARG A 109 -21.50 -12.19 -5.00
CA ARG A 109 -22.25 -11.32 -5.91
C ARG A 109 -21.34 -10.33 -6.66
N GLU A 110 -20.34 -9.73 -5.99
CA GLU A 110 -19.38 -8.81 -6.62
C GLU A 110 -18.41 -9.51 -7.57
N ARG A 111 -18.06 -10.77 -7.28
CA ARG A 111 -17.26 -11.60 -8.20
C ARG A 111 -17.98 -11.85 -9.53
N ARG A 112 -19.32 -11.98 -9.52
CA ARG A 112 -20.13 -12.20 -10.73
C ARG A 112 -20.45 -10.92 -11.51
N SER A 113 -20.42 -9.75 -10.87
CA SER A 113 -20.82 -8.46 -11.49
C SER A 113 -19.74 -7.82 -12.38
N GLY A 114 -18.54 -8.41 -12.46
CA GLY A 114 -17.42 -7.89 -13.27
C GLY A 114 -16.74 -6.63 -12.70
N VAL A 115 -17.20 -6.12 -11.55
CA VAL A 115 -16.64 -4.96 -10.87
C VAL A 115 -15.21 -5.22 -10.38
N VAL A 116 -14.94 -6.44 -9.90
CA VAL A 116 -13.61 -6.85 -9.40
C VAL A 116 -12.53 -6.71 -10.49
N TRP A 117 -12.78 -7.19 -11.71
CA TRP A 117 -11.81 -7.07 -12.81
C TRP A 117 -11.55 -5.61 -13.19
N ARG A 118 -12.59 -4.77 -13.19
CA ARG A 118 -12.47 -3.33 -13.48
C ARG A 118 -11.63 -2.61 -12.42
N GLN A 119 -11.85 -2.92 -11.14
CA GLN A 119 -11.05 -2.37 -10.04
C GLN A 119 -9.60 -2.84 -10.10
N LEU A 120 -9.35 -4.13 -10.40
CA LEU A 120 -8.00 -4.67 -10.57
C LEU A 120 -7.25 -4.01 -11.72
N VAL A 121 -7.90 -3.83 -12.88
CA VAL A 121 -7.30 -3.16 -14.04
C VAL A 121 -7.05 -1.68 -13.74
N ALA A 122 -7.99 -0.98 -13.09
CA ALA A 122 -7.82 0.40 -12.68
C ALA A 122 -6.66 0.56 -11.70
N GLY A 123 -6.56 -0.32 -10.69
CA GLY A 123 -5.44 -0.36 -9.74
C GLY A 123 -4.10 -0.65 -10.42
N ALA A 124 -4.06 -1.62 -11.35
CA ALA A 124 -2.86 -1.94 -12.11
C ALA A 124 -2.40 -0.78 -13.00
N MET A 125 -3.33 -0.10 -13.68
CA MET A 125 -3.05 1.09 -14.50
C MET A 125 -2.54 2.25 -13.64
N ALA A 126 -3.21 2.55 -12.52
CA ALA A 126 -2.79 3.58 -11.58
C ALA A 126 -1.37 3.28 -11.03
N GLY A 127 -1.11 2.02 -10.67
CA GLY A 127 0.21 1.55 -10.24
C GLY A 127 1.27 1.72 -11.33
N ALA A 128 0.95 1.37 -12.59
CA ALA A 128 1.85 1.51 -13.72
C ALA A 128 2.21 2.97 -14.02
N VAL A 129 1.23 3.88 -13.99
CA VAL A 129 1.43 5.32 -14.18
C VAL A 129 2.32 5.89 -13.07
N SER A 130 2.00 5.57 -11.81
CA SER A 130 2.78 6.01 -10.65
C SER A 130 4.25 5.56 -10.75
N ARG A 131 4.49 4.26 -11.00
CA ARG A 131 5.84 3.70 -11.16
C ARG A 131 6.61 4.32 -12.33
N THR A 132 5.92 4.62 -13.43
CA THR A 132 6.54 5.25 -14.62
C THR A 132 6.91 6.71 -14.36
N GLY A 133 6.08 7.44 -13.61
CA GLY A 133 6.38 8.80 -13.16
C GLY A 133 7.58 8.85 -12.22
N THR A 134 7.70 7.87 -11.31
CA THR A 134 8.84 7.81 -10.37
C THR A 134 10.07 7.07 -10.93
N ALA A 135 10.00 6.51 -12.13
CA ALA A 135 11.06 5.66 -12.68
C ALA A 135 12.45 6.34 -12.78
N PRO A 136 12.58 7.62 -13.20
CA PRO A 136 13.88 8.30 -13.22
C PRO A 136 14.52 8.41 -11.84
N LEU A 137 13.73 8.72 -10.81
CA LEU A 137 14.19 8.81 -9.42
C LEU A 137 14.53 7.43 -8.84
N ASP A 138 13.73 6.41 -9.16
CA ASP A 138 14.00 5.02 -8.79
C ASP A 138 15.33 4.54 -9.39
N ARG A 139 15.59 4.83 -10.66
CA ARG A 139 16.87 4.50 -11.31
C ARG A 139 18.03 5.28 -10.70
N LEU A 140 17.86 6.58 -10.43
CA LEU A 140 18.90 7.40 -9.80
C LEU A 140 19.25 6.89 -8.40
N LYS A 141 18.25 6.52 -7.58
CA LYS A 141 18.46 5.88 -6.28
C LYS A 141 19.35 4.65 -6.41
N VAL A 142 18.95 3.70 -7.25
CA VAL A 142 19.67 2.43 -7.42
C VAL A 142 21.09 2.67 -7.98
N PHE A 143 21.23 3.62 -8.92
CA PHE A 143 22.54 4.01 -9.46
C PHE A 143 23.46 4.57 -8.38
N MET A 144 22.99 5.50 -7.54
CA MET A 144 23.77 6.08 -6.44
C MET A 144 24.09 5.07 -5.33
N GLN A 145 23.19 4.12 -5.06
CA GLN A 145 23.41 3.04 -4.09
C GLN A 145 24.59 2.13 -4.48
N VAL A 146 24.81 1.93 -5.78
CA VAL A 146 25.82 1.00 -6.30
C VAL A 146 27.09 1.70 -6.76
N HIS A 147 26.98 2.81 -7.48
CA HIS A 147 28.11 3.53 -8.10
C HIS A 147 28.49 4.81 -7.37
N GLY A 148 27.67 5.30 -6.44
CA GLY A 148 28.02 6.51 -5.70
C GLY A 148 29.28 6.25 -4.90
N SER A 149 30.34 7.00 -5.18
CA SER A 149 31.58 7.13 -4.39
C SER A 149 31.83 8.61 -4.12
N GLY A 150 32.58 8.92 -3.04
CA GLY A 150 33.03 10.25 -2.61
C GLY A 150 32.29 11.48 -3.16
N GLY A 151 31.24 11.96 -2.45
CA GLY A 151 30.64 13.27 -2.71
C GLY A 151 29.77 13.40 -3.97
N MET A 152 29.38 12.30 -4.62
CA MET A 152 28.52 12.35 -5.81
C MET A 152 27.15 12.96 -5.49
N ASN A 153 26.91 14.17 -5.99
CA ASN A 153 25.65 14.90 -5.88
C ASN A 153 24.57 14.32 -6.82
N LEU A 154 23.30 14.63 -6.54
CA LEU A 154 22.15 14.20 -7.36
C LEU A 154 22.32 14.54 -8.85
N TRP A 155 22.79 15.77 -9.12
CA TRP A 155 22.99 16.26 -10.47
C TRP A 155 24.08 15.52 -11.23
N THR A 156 25.19 15.18 -10.56
CA THR A 156 26.29 14.46 -11.21
C THR A 156 25.88 13.02 -11.53
N GLY A 157 25.11 12.37 -10.63
CA GLY A 157 24.51 11.06 -10.91
C GLY A 157 23.54 11.09 -12.10
N LEU A 158 22.61 12.06 -12.11
CA LEU A 158 21.66 12.21 -13.21
C LEU A 158 22.35 12.51 -14.54
N ARG A 159 23.31 13.45 -14.54
CA ARG A 159 24.09 13.80 -15.72
C ARG A 159 24.88 12.61 -16.25
N GLY A 160 25.51 11.83 -15.38
CA GLY A 160 26.23 10.61 -15.77
C GLY A 160 25.33 9.57 -16.43
N MET A 161 24.11 9.38 -15.91
CA MET A 161 23.12 8.47 -16.52
C MET A 161 22.64 8.94 -17.90
N VAL A 162 22.42 10.25 -18.06
CA VAL A 162 22.01 10.83 -19.36
C VAL A 162 23.15 10.80 -20.37
N GLN A 163 24.40 11.05 -19.96
CA GLN A 163 25.56 10.96 -20.84
C GLN A 163 25.84 9.54 -21.32
N GLU A 164 25.58 8.52 -20.50
CA GLU A 164 25.83 7.11 -20.84
C GLU A 164 24.81 6.51 -21.82
N GLY A 165 23.54 6.92 -21.75
CA GLY A 165 22.47 6.26 -22.49
C GLY A 165 21.36 7.18 -23.01
N GLY A 166 21.56 8.49 -22.96
CA GLY A 166 20.56 9.50 -23.30
C GLY A 166 19.41 9.59 -22.29
N ILE A 167 18.45 10.47 -22.56
CA ILE A 167 17.29 10.74 -21.68
C ILE A 167 16.41 9.49 -21.51
N ARG A 168 16.22 8.71 -22.59
CA ARG A 168 15.43 7.46 -22.54
C ARG A 168 16.04 6.42 -21.59
N SER A 169 17.33 6.51 -21.28
CA SER A 169 17.95 5.60 -20.32
C SER A 169 17.34 5.71 -18.93
N LEU A 170 16.81 6.88 -18.53
CA LEU A 170 16.23 7.11 -17.21
C LEU A 170 15.12 6.10 -16.84
N TRP A 171 14.44 5.52 -17.84
CA TRP A 171 13.41 4.49 -17.67
C TRP A 171 13.90 3.05 -17.82
N ARG A 172 15.21 2.80 -17.85
CA ARG A 172 15.76 1.42 -17.85
C ARG A 172 15.29 0.68 -16.60
N GLY A 173 14.77 -0.53 -16.80
CA GLY A 173 14.18 -1.34 -15.74
C GLY A 173 12.71 -1.02 -15.43
N ASN A 174 12.11 0.04 -16.01
CA ASN A 174 10.70 0.35 -15.74
C ASN A 174 9.74 -0.74 -16.26
N GLY A 175 10.04 -1.34 -17.41
CA GLY A 175 9.18 -2.39 -17.98
C GLY A 175 8.98 -3.58 -17.04
N ILE A 176 10.06 -4.08 -16.41
CA ILE A 176 9.94 -5.16 -15.41
C ILE A 176 9.30 -4.67 -14.11
N ASN A 177 9.53 -3.40 -13.74
CA ASN A 177 8.91 -2.78 -12.57
C ASN A 177 7.39 -2.66 -12.68
N VAL A 178 6.85 -2.46 -13.89
CA VAL A 178 5.42 -2.48 -14.18
C VAL A 178 4.92 -3.91 -14.33
N LEU A 179 5.63 -4.75 -15.08
CA LEU A 179 5.24 -6.15 -15.34
C LEU A 179 5.06 -6.95 -14.04
N LYS A 180 5.92 -6.74 -13.04
CA LYS A 180 5.88 -7.50 -11.78
C LYS A 180 4.65 -7.22 -10.92
N ILE A 181 3.93 -6.10 -11.12
CA ILE A 181 2.80 -5.70 -10.28
C ILE A 181 1.70 -6.76 -10.27
N ALA A 182 1.32 -7.26 -11.45
CA ALA A 182 0.24 -8.23 -11.57
C ALA A 182 0.60 -9.61 -10.98
N PRO A 183 1.75 -10.23 -11.33
CA PRO A 183 2.18 -11.49 -10.71
C PRO A 183 2.36 -11.39 -9.19
N GLU A 184 2.95 -10.29 -8.69
CA GLU A 184 3.16 -10.05 -7.25
C GLU A 184 1.82 -10.03 -6.50
N SER A 185 0.84 -9.30 -7.03
CA SER A 185 -0.49 -9.21 -6.44
C SER A 185 -1.24 -10.55 -6.49
N ALA A 186 -1.17 -11.25 -7.63
CA ALA A 186 -1.83 -12.54 -7.83
C ALA A 186 -1.28 -13.62 -6.88
N ILE A 187 0.04 -13.72 -6.75
CA ILE A 187 0.68 -14.71 -5.87
C ILE A 187 0.38 -14.39 -4.41
N LYS A 188 0.45 -13.11 -4.00
CA LYS A 188 0.10 -12.70 -2.63
C LYS A 188 -1.33 -13.07 -2.29
N PHE A 189 -2.28 -12.81 -3.19
CA PHE A 189 -3.69 -13.16 -3.00
C PHE A 189 -3.87 -14.68 -2.91
N MET A 190 -3.31 -15.44 -3.86
CA MET A 190 -3.40 -16.90 -3.86
C MET A 190 -2.79 -17.50 -2.58
N ALA A 191 -1.61 -17.06 -2.18
CA ALA A 191 -0.97 -17.53 -0.96
C ALA A 191 -1.83 -17.21 0.28
N TYR A 192 -2.41 -16.01 0.33
CA TYR A 192 -3.30 -15.60 1.42
C TYR A 192 -4.53 -16.50 1.52
N GLU A 193 -5.24 -16.74 0.40
CA GLU A 193 -6.40 -17.64 0.38
C GLU A 193 -6.05 -19.05 0.85
N GLN A 194 -4.94 -19.60 0.37
CA GLN A 194 -4.50 -20.94 0.76
C GLN A 194 -4.12 -21.01 2.24
N ILE A 195 -3.38 -20.04 2.75
CA ILE A 195 -2.99 -20.00 4.17
C ILE A 195 -4.22 -19.79 5.05
N LYS A 196 -5.17 -18.93 4.66
CA LYS A 196 -6.47 -18.80 5.35
C LYS A 196 -7.21 -20.12 5.39
N TRP A 197 -7.27 -20.85 4.27
CA TRP A 197 -7.93 -22.16 4.21
C TRP A 197 -7.26 -23.17 5.15
N LEU A 198 -5.92 -23.22 5.16
CA LEU A 198 -5.17 -24.05 6.10
C LEU A 198 -5.44 -23.70 7.58
N ILE A 199 -5.51 -22.40 7.92
CA ILE A 199 -5.76 -21.94 9.30
C ILE A 199 -7.21 -22.21 9.71
N ARG A 200 -8.19 -22.01 8.82
CA ARG A 200 -9.62 -22.27 9.09
C ARG A 200 -9.92 -23.76 9.27
N GLY A 201 -9.18 -24.65 8.60
CA GLY A 201 -9.48 -26.09 8.61
C GLY A 201 -10.90 -26.39 8.13
N CYS A 202 -11.56 -27.41 8.73
CA CYS A 202 -12.95 -27.79 8.40
C CYS A 202 -14.04 -26.90 9.04
N LYS A 203 -13.72 -25.75 9.64
CA LYS A 203 -14.73 -24.85 10.21
C LYS A 203 -15.25 -23.89 9.15
N GLU A 204 -16.38 -24.24 8.53
CA GLU A 204 -17.13 -23.34 7.65
C GLU A 204 -17.70 -22.14 8.44
N GLY A 205 -17.52 -20.92 7.93
CA GLY A 205 -18.26 -19.73 8.37
C GLY A 205 -17.64 -18.84 9.47
N GLY A 206 -16.49 -19.19 10.04
CA GLY A 206 -15.81 -18.35 11.04
C GLY A 206 -14.96 -17.22 10.44
N THR A 207 -15.17 -15.97 10.87
CA THR A 207 -14.22 -14.90 10.55
C THR A 207 -12.92 -15.11 11.33
N LEU A 208 -11.77 -14.95 10.66
CA LEU A 208 -10.46 -15.13 11.30
C LEU A 208 -10.25 -14.07 12.38
N GLN A 209 -9.63 -14.46 13.50
CA GLN A 209 -9.18 -13.50 14.51
C GLN A 209 -8.07 -12.59 13.94
N VAL A 210 -7.86 -11.44 14.58
CA VAL A 210 -6.86 -10.46 14.14
C VAL A 210 -5.45 -11.07 14.06
N GLN A 211 -5.08 -11.90 15.04
CA GLN A 211 -3.79 -12.58 15.07
C GLN A 211 -3.64 -13.59 13.92
N GLU A 212 -4.69 -14.35 13.62
CA GLU A 212 -4.69 -15.33 12.53
C GLU A 212 -4.59 -14.63 11.17
N ARG A 213 -5.28 -13.49 10.97
CA ARG A 213 -5.14 -12.67 9.77
C ARG A 213 -3.74 -12.10 9.62
N PHE A 214 -3.14 -11.67 10.72
CA PHE A 214 -1.77 -11.15 10.74
C PHE A 214 -0.76 -12.24 10.34
N VAL A 215 -0.88 -13.44 10.91
CA VAL A 215 -0.04 -14.59 10.55
C VAL A 215 -0.26 -14.99 9.10
N ALA A 216 -1.51 -15.08 8.66
CA ALA A 216 -1.85 -15.41 7.27
C ALA A 216 -1.28 -14.39 6.27
N GLY A 217 -1.43 -13.10 6.58
CA GLY A 217 -0.91 -12.01 5.77
C GLY A 217 0.62 -12.01 5.70
N SER A 218 1.28 -12.24 6.85
CA SER A 218 2.74 -12.29 6.96
C SER A 218 3.33 -13.46 6.17
N LEU A 219 2.75 -14.66 6.32
CA LEU A 219 3.15 -15.85 5.57
C LEU A 219 2.90 -15.68 4.08
N ALA A 220 1.73 -15.15 3.69
CA ALA A 220 1.41 -14.89 2.29
C ALA A 220 2.38 -13.88 1.66
N GLY A 221 2.72 -12.82 2.40
CA GLY A 221 3.72 -11.84 2.00
C GLY A 221 5.10 -12.46 1.82
N ALA A 222 5.56 -13.29 2.76
CA ALA A 222 6.83 -13.99 2.67
C ALA A 222 6.89 -14.97 1.49
N THR A 223 5.81 -15.74 1.27
CA THR A 223 5.69 -16.66 0.13
C THR A 223 5.72 -15.92 -1.20
N ALA A 224 4.92 -14.85 -1.33
CA ALA A 224 4.92 -14.03 -2.53
C ALA A 224 6.28 -13.38 -2.78
N GLN A 225 6.91 -12.85 -1.74
CA GLN A 225 8.24 -12.25 -1.81
C GLN A 225 9.29 -13.27 -2.28
N THR A 226 9.21 -14.53 -1.83
CA THR A 226 10.12 -15.61 -2.23
C THR A 226 9.96 -15.97 -3.70
N ILE A 227 8.72 -16.10 -4.18
CA ILE A 227 8.42 -16.48 -5.56
C ILE A 227 8.78 -15.34 -6.53
N ILE A 228 8.51 -14.08 -6.16
CA ILE A 228 8.79 -12.90 -6.99
C ILE A 228 10.26 -12.47 -6.94
N TYR A 229 11.03 -12.95 -5.97
CA TYR A 229 12.41 -12.50 -5.75
C TYR A 229 13.31 -12.51 -7.00
N PRO A 230 13.27 -13.52 -7.90
CA PRO A 230 14.02 -13.50 -9.15
C PRO A 230 13.73 -12.27 -10.03
N MET A 231 12.49 -11.78 -10.04
CA MET A 231 12.13 -10.55 -10.77
C MET A 231 12.70 -9.29 -10.12
N GLU A 232 12.86 -9.25 -8.80
CA GLU A 232 13.54 -8.14 -8.10
C GLU A 232 15.02 -8.05 -8.49
N VAL A 233 15.70 -9.20 -8.56
CA VAL A 233 17.11 -9.24 -9.00
C VAL A 233 17.22 -8.78 -10.45
N LEU A 234 16.37 -9.29 -11.35
CA LEU A 234 16.33 -8.86 -12.74
C LEU A 234 16.05 -7.36 -12.88
N LYS A 235 15.16 -6.81 -12.04
CA LYS A 235 14.87 -5.37 -12.00
C LYS A 235 16.14 -4.59 -11.68
N THR A 236 16.85 -4.93 -10.61
CA THR A 236 18.07 -4.23 -10.20
C THR A 236 19.14 -4.30 -11.30
N ARG A 237 19.32 -5.47 -11.92
CA ARG A 237 20.27 -5.69 -13.04
C ARG A 237 19.94 -4.87 -14.28
N LEU A 238 18.68 -4.87 -14.70
CA LEU A 238 18.22 -4.10 -15.87
C LEU A 238 18.23 -2.59 -15.62
N THR A 239 18.03 -2.16 -14.37
CA THR A 239 18.08 -0.75 -13.97
C THR A 239 19.51 -0.19 -14.06
N LEU A 240 20.48 -1.01 -13.66
CA LEU A 240 21.91 -0.68 -13.65
C LEU A 240 22.65 -1.01 -14.96
N ARG A 241 21.96 -1.60 -15.94
CA ARG A 241 22.59 -2.03 -17.19
C ARG A 241 23.22 -0.85 -17.93
N LYS A 242 24.38 -1.11 -18.53
CA LYS A 242 24.99 -0.22 -19.53
C LYS A 242 24.35 -0.41 -20.91
N THR A 243 24.47 0.58 -21.77
CA THR A 243 24.02 0.56 -23.17
C THR A 243 24.62 -0.66 -23.87
N GLY A 244 23.78 -1.51 -24.48
CA GLY A 244 24.21 -2.71 -25.19
C GLY A 244 24.49 -3.96 -24.33
N GLN A 245 24.44 -3.88 -22.99
CA GLN A 245 24.76 -5.04 -22.13
C GLN A 245 23.72 -6.18 -22.22
N TYR A 246 22.44 -5.81 -22.30
CA TYR A 246 21.31 -6.73 -22.42
C TYR A 246 20.33 -6.22 -23.47
N SER A 247 19.88 -7.09 -24.38
CA SER A 247 18.85 -6.75 -25.38
C SER A 247 17.46 -6.62 -24.73
N GLY A 248 17.20 -7.40 -23.68
CA GLY A 248 15.93 -7.37 -22.94
C GLY A 248 15.99 -8.16 -21.64
N MET A 249 14.81 -8.36 -21.03
CA MET A 249 14.66 -9.08 -19.76
C MET A 249 15.06 -10.56 -19.89
N MET A 250 14.65 -11.23 -20.97
CA MET A 250 14.96 -12.64 -21.19
C MET A 250 16.45 -12.87 -21.44
N ASP A 251 17.10 -11.99 -22.21
CA ASP A 251 18.55 -12.02 -22.40
C ASP A 251 19.31 -11.79 -21.09
N CYS A 252 18.83 -10.87 -20.25
CA CYS A 252 19.37 -10.65 -18.90
C CYS A 252 19.25 -11.91 -18.04
N ALA A 253 18.07 -12.54 -18.00
CA ALA A 253 17.84 -13.77 -17.25
C ALA A 253 18.72 -14.93 -17.75
N LYS A 254 18.79 -15.13 -19.07
CA LYS A 254 19.63 -16.18 -19.68
C LYS A 254 21.11 -15.98 -19.33
N LYS A 255 21.62 -14.74 -19.44
CA LYS A 255 23.02 -14.42 -19.10
C LYS A 255 23.33 -14.60 -17.62
N ILE A 256 22.41 -14.24 -16.72
CA ILE A 256 22.57 -14.47 -15.28
C ILE A 256 22.62 -15.97 -15.00
N PHE A 257 21.66 -16.73 -15.55
CA PHE A 257 21.60 -18.17 -15.36
C PHE A 257 22.87 -18.88 -15.85
N GLN A 258 23.36 -18.52 -17.04
CA GLN A 258 24.56 -19.13 -17.63
C GLN A 258 25.86 -18.75 -16.91
N LYS A 259 25.98 -17.53 -16.38
CA LYS A 259 27.24 -17.03 -15.79
C LYS A 259 27.33 -17.20 -14.27
N GLU A 260 26.21 -17.11 -13.57
CA GLU A 260 26.16 -17.05 -12.11
C GLU A 260 25.33 -18.19 -11.48
N GLY A 261 24.55 -18.91 -12.28
CA GLY A 261 23.68 -19.99 -11.83
C GLY A 261 22.36 -19.53 -11.21
N VAL A 262 21.56 -20.49 -10.74
CA VAL A 262 20.20 -20.25 -10.21
C VAL A 262 20.20 -19.41 -8.91
N TRP A 263 21.22 -19.60 -8.05
CA TRP A 263 21.32 -18.89 -6.78
C TRP A 263 21.55 -17.38 -6.93
N ALA A 264 22.02 -16.93 -8.10
CA ALA A 264 22.18 -15.53 -8.41
C ALA A 264 20.85 -14.76 -8.35
N PHE A 265 19.74 -15.41 -8.70
CA PHE A 265 18.40 -14.83 -8.65
C PHE A 265 17.88 -14.62 -7.23
N TYR A 266 18.53 -15.16 -6.21
CA TYR A 266 18.17 -15.02 -4.79
C TYR A 266 19.18 -14.18 -3.99
N ARG A 267 20.13 -13.53 -4.67
CA ARG A 267 21.10 -12.67 -3.98
C ARG A 267 20.44 -11.45 -3.35
N GLY A 268 20.80 -11.23 -2.08
CA GLY A 268 20.21 -10.17 -1.27
C GLY A 268 18.88 -10.57 -0.60
N TYR A 269 18.45 -11.84 -0.69
CA TYR A 269 17.21 -12.28 -0.05
C TYR A 269 17.23 -12.09 1.46
N LEU A 270 18.33 -12.50 2.12
CA LEU A 270 18.50 -12.33 3.56
C LEU A 270 18.48 -10.86 4.04
N PRO A 271 19.23 -9.91 3.44
CA PRO A 271 19.10 -8.50 3.85
C PRO A 271 17.71 -7.93 3.54
N ASN A 272 17.01 -8.44 2.51
CA ASN A 272 15.64 -8.04 2.22
C ASN A 272 14.69 -8.45 3.36
N THR A 273 14.72 -9.72 3.78
CA THR A 273 13.83 -10.22 4.84
C THR A 273 14.14 -9.59 6.19
N LEU A 274 15.42 -9.46 6.55
CA LEU A 274 15.83 -8.77 7.78
C LEU A 274 15.44 -7.28 7.80
N GLY A 275 15.37 -6.63 6.63
CA GLY A 275 15.00 -5.21 6.53
C GLY A 275 13.50 -4.94 6.68
N ILE A 276 12.64 -5.93 6.37
CA ILE A 276 11.18 -5.77 6.44
C ILE A 276 10.70 -5.60 7.88
N ILE A 277 11.25 -6.40 8.81
CA ILE A 277 10.84 -6.40 10.22
C ILE A 277 11.02 -5.01 10.89
N PRO A 278 12.22 -4.38 10.88
CA PRO A 278 12.41 -3.08 11.51
C PRO A 278 11.66 -1.98 10.75
N TYR A 279 11.52 -2.07 9.43
CA TYR A 279 10.71 -1.13 8.65
C TYR A 279 9.26 -1.14 9.14
N ALA A 280 8.61 -2.31 9.13
CA ALA A 280 7.20 -2.44 9.52
C ALA A 280 6.96 -2.11 11.00
N GLY A 281 7.86 -2.55 11.89
CA GLY A 281 7.73 -2.28 13.31
C GLY A 281 7.82 -0.79 13.65
N ILE A 282 8.78 -0.07 13.06
CA ILE A 282 8.96 1.36 13.29
C ILE A 282 7.87 2.18 12.59
N ASP A 283 7.51 1.83 11.36
CA ASP A 283 6.42 2.49 10.64
C ASP A 283 5.12 2.40 11.44
N LEU A 284 4.74 1.20 11.89
CA LEU A 284 3.52 1.04 12.70
C LEU A 284 3.59 1.79 14.03
N ALA A 285 4.70 1.66 14.76
CA ALA A 285 4.86 2.31 16.07
C ALA A 285 4.79 3.84 15.96
N VAL A 286 5.48 4.43 14.96
CA VAL A 286 5.48 5.87 14.74
C VAL A 286 4.11 6.35 14.24
N TYR A 287 3.49 5.62 13.31
CA TYR A 287 2.15 5.95 12.81
C TYR A 287 1.12 6.00 13.94
N GLU A 288 1.03 4.94 14.74
CA GLU A 288 0.09 4.86 15.86
C GLU A 288 0.37 5.93 16.91
N THR A 289 1.64 6.19 17.23
CA THR A 289 2.01 7.24 18.20
C THR A 289 1.58 8.62 17.69
N LEU A 290 1.85 8.95 16.43
CA LEU A 290 1.48 10.24 15.83
C LEU A 290 -0.03 10.40 15.71
N LYS A 291 -0.73 9.36 15.26
CA LYS A 291 -2.18 9.34 15.14
C LYS A 291 -2.85 9.52 16.50
N ASN A 292 -2.43 8.75 17.51
CA ASN A 292 -2.99 8.83 18.86
C ASN A 292 -2.68 10.16 19.54
N ALA A 293 -1.48 10.72 19.35
CA ALA A 293 -1.13 12.04 19.85
C ALA A 293 -1.97 13.15 19.22
N TRP A 294 -2.29 13.04 17.91
CA TRP A 294 -3.19 13.97 17.24
C TRP A 294 -4.62 13.85 17.78
N LEU A 295 -5.15 12.63 17.86
CA LEU A 295 -6.49 12.35 18.38
C LEU A 295 -6.65 12.90 19.80
N GLN A 296 -5.70 12.66 20.70
CA GLN A 296 -5.75 13.16 22.08
C GLN A 296 -5.74 14.69 22.18
N ARG A 297 -5.17 15.40 21.19
CA ARG A 297 -5.02 16.85 21.22
C ARG A 297 -6.16 17.59 20.51
N TYR A 298 -6.88 16.93 19.62
CA TYR A 298 -7.93 17.54 18.77
C TYR A 298 -9.31 16.85 18.88
N SER A 299 -9.46 15.81 19.71
CA SER A 299 -10.74 15.09 19.91
C SER A 299 -11.88 15.94 20.46
N ALA A 300 -11.61 17.17 20.95
CA ALA A 300 -12.66 18.07 21.45
C ALA A 300 -13.45 18.79 20.33
N GLY A 301 -13.09 18.66 19.05
CA GLY A 301 -13.79 19.38 17.96
C GLY A 301 -13.84 18.70 16.59
N SER A 302 -13.19 17.56 16.37
CA SER A 302 -13.32 16.76 15.14
C SER A 302 -12.91 15.31 15.42
N ALA A 303 -13.85 14.38 15.27
CA ALA A 303 -13.63 12.95 15.56
C ALA A 303 -12.79 12.23 14.49
N ASP A 304 -12.68 12.79 13.29
CA ASP A 304 -11.94 12.18 12.17
C ASP A 304 -10.64 12.94 11.86
N PRO A 305 -9.47 12.28 11.96
CA PRO A 305 -8.24 12.81 11.40
C PRO A 305 -8.42 12.90 9.89
N GLY A 306 -8.58 14.12 9.37
CA GLY A 306 -8.74 14.35 7.94
C GLY A 306 -7.64 13.68 7.11
N VAL A 307 -7.93 13.36 5.85
CA VAL A 307 -7.04 12.62 4.94
C VAL A 307 -5.60 13.18 4.92
N LEU A 308 -5.43 14.50 5.02
CA LEU A 308 -4.10 15.13 5.06
C LEU A 308 -3.31 14.80 6.32
N VAL A 309 -3.96 14.67 7.48
CA VAL A 309 -3.32 14.30 8.75
C VAL A 309 -2.85 12.85 8.68
N LEU A 310 -3.73 11.94 8.22
CA LEU A 310 -3.39 10.53 8.04
C LEU A 310 -2.22 10.34 7.06
N LEU A 311 -2.24 11.07 5.95
CA LEU A 311 -1.14 11.08 4.98
C LEU A 311 0.15 11.66 5.58
N GLY A 312 0.06 12.70 6.40
CA GLY A 312 1.20 13.27 7.11
C GLY A 312 1.81 12.28 8.10
N CYS A 313 0.99 11.65 8.94
CA CYS A 313 1.40 10.61 9.88
C CYS A 313 2.05 9.44 9.14
N GLY A 314 1.42 8.92 8.08
CA GLY A 314 1.95 7.84 7.25
C GLY A 314 3.26 8.20 6.55
N THR A 315 3.40 9.43 6.05
CA THR A 315 4.64 9.86 5.40
C THR A 315 5.80 9.93 6.38
N VAL A 316 5.56 10.48 7.59
CA VAL A 316 6.59 10.58 8.63
C VAL A 316 6.97 9.20 9.14
N SER A 317 5.98 8.35 9.43
CA SER A 317 6.22 6.98 9.91
C SER A 317 7.01 6.14 8.92
N SER A 318 6.63 6.18 7.63
CA SER A 318 7.30 5.42 6.58
C SER A 318 8.71 5.93 6.34
N THR A 319 8.95 7.24 6.48
CA THR A 319 10.29 7.84 6.42
C THR A 319 11.18 7.33 7.55
N CYS A 320 10.67 7.28 8.79
CA CYS A 320 11.38 6.75 9.95
C CYS A 320 11.71 5.25 9.78
N GLY A 321 10.74 4.44 9.34
CA GLY A 321 10.96 3.03 9.04
C GLY A 321 12.00 2.82 7.94
N GLN A 322 11.96 3.65 6.88
CA GLN A 322 12.94 3.61 5.79
C GLN A 322 14.35 3.97 6.29
N LEU A 323 14.49 4.98 7.15
CA LEU A 323 15.77 5.37 7.73
C LEU A 323 16.40 4.22 8.52
N ALA A 324 15.64 3.58 9.40
CA ALA A 324 16.13 2.48 10.22
C ALA A 324 16.52 1.23 9.40
N SER A 325 15.75 0.90 8.36
CA SER A 325 15.99 -0.25 7.49
C SER A 325 16.95 0.05 6.32
N TYR A 326 17.35 1.31 6.13
CA TYR A 326 18.12 1.75 4.96
C TYR A 326 19.45 1.00 4.77
N PRO A 327 20.26 0.74 5.83
CA PRO A 327 21.52 0.01 5.68
C PRO A 327 21.32 -1.37 5.04
N LEU A 328 20.28 -2.11 5.45
CA LEU A 328 19.94 -3.42 4.87
C LEU A 328 19.42 -3.27 3.44
N ALA A 329 18.65 -2.22 3.16
CA ALA A 329 18.19 -1.92 1.81
C ALA A 329 19.37 -1.62 0.85
N LEU A 330 20.40 -0.89 1.31
CA LEU A 330 21.60 -0.62 0.54
C LEU A 330 22.40 -1.90 0.28
N ILE A 331 22.64 -2.71 1.32
CA ILE A 331 23.39 -3.98 1.19
C ILE A 331 22.68 -4.90 0.21
N ARG A 332 21.35 -5.03 0.32
CA ARG A 332 20.53 -5.78 -0.64
C ARG A 332 20.78 -5.31 -2.07
N THR A 333 20.64 -4.01 -2.36
CA THR A 333 20.83 -3.48 -3.72
C THR A 333 22.24 -3.74 -4.24
N ARG A 334 23.28 -3.57 -3.41
CA ARG A 334 24.67 -3.85 -3.82
C ARG A 334 24.88 -5.34 -4.10
N MET A 335 24.37 -6.25 -3.27
CA MET A 335 24.45 -7.70 -3.50
C MET A 335 23.73 -8.12 -4.78
N GLN A 336 22.57 -7.51 -5.08
CA GLN A 336 21.84 -7.74 -6.34
C GLN A 336 22.60 -7.21 -7.57
N ALA A 337 23.49 -6.23 -7.39
CA ALA A 337 24.25 -5.60 -8.47
C ALA A 337 25.68 -6.16 -8.66
N GLN A 338 26.23 -6.91 -7.70
CA GLN A 338 27.65 -7.31 -7.64
C GLN A 338 28.22 -7.87 -8.96
N ALA A 339 27.52 -8.75 -9.67
CA ALA A 339 28.06 -9.30 -10.93
C ALA A 339 27.99 -8.39 -12.19
N SER A 340 27.30 -7.25 -12.13
CA SER A 340 27.22 -6.32 -13.26
C SER A 340 28.47 -5.44 -13.35
N LEU A 341 29.22 -5.36 -12.25
CA LEU A 341 30.39 -4.50 -12.11
C LEU A 341 31.70 -5.18 -12.53
N GLY A 342 31.72 -6.51 -12.73
CA GLY A 342 32.90 -7.24 -13.23
C GLY A 342 34.18 -7.09 -12.38
N ALA A 343 34.10 -6.46 -11.21
CA ALA A 343 35.24 -6.02 -10.42
C ALA A 343 35.03 -6.40 -8.96
N GLY A 344 35.59 -7.54 -8.56
CA GLY A 344 35.77 -7.92 -7.16
C GLY A 344 35.13 -9.24 -6.73
N PRO A 345 35.63 -9.83 -5.63
CA PRO A 345 35.05 -11.02 -5.02
C PRO A 345 33.60 -10.78 -4.59
N GLN A 346 32.75 -11.80 -4.73
CA GLN A 346 31.36 -11.76 -4.30
C GLN A 346 31.32 -11.75 -2.77
N LEU A 347 31.09 -10.57 -2.19
CA LEU A 347 31.05 -10.41 -0.74
C LEU A 347 29.69 -10.87 -0.18
N SER A 348 29.74 -11.59 0.94
CA SER A 348 28.56 -11.90 1.76
C SER A 348 27.93 -10.63 2.33
N MET A 349 26.74 -10.72 2.93
CA MET A 349 26.09 -9.57 3.60
C MET A 349 27.05 -8.90 4.60
N VAL A 350 27.67 -9.70 5.47
CA VAL A 350 28.61 -9.21 6.50
C VAL A 350 29.87 -8.62 5.85
N GLY A 351 30.38 -9.28 4.81
CA GLY A 351 31.50 -8.76 4.02
C GLY A 351 31.20 -7.40 3.39
N GLN A 352 30.01 -7.23 2.83
CA GLN A 352 29.56 -5.98 2.23
C GLN A 352 29.38 -4.88 3.28
N PHE A 353 28.77 -5.19 4.42
CA PHE A 353 28.64 -4.25 5.54
C PHE A 353 30.00 -3.78 6.03
N LYS A 354 30.92 -4.73 6.33
CA LYS A 354 32.28 -4.42 6.76
C LYS A 354 33.01 -3.58 5.73
N HIS A 355 32.94 -3.95 4.45
CA HIS A 355 33.57 -3.21 3.37
C HIS A 355 33.08 -1.75 3.29
N ILE A 356 31.77 -1.52 3.41
CA ILE A 356 31.20 -0.15 3.39
C ILE A 356 31.71 0.64 4.60
N VAL A 357 31.60 0.08 5.80
CA VAL A 357 32.00 0.78 7.03
C VAL A 357 33.48 1.11 7.04
N THR A 358 34.35 0.22 6.55
CA THR A 358 35.81 0.45 6.55
C THR A 358 36.27 1.43 5.46
N HIS A 359 35.66 1.43 4.26
CA HIS A 359 36.12 2.26 3.14
C HIS A 359 35.33 3.56 2.97
N GLU A 360 34.06 3.59 3.37
CA GLU A 360 33.14 4.71 3.15
C GLU A 360 32.64 5.33 4.46
N GLY A 361 32.91 4.69 5.60
CA GLY A 361 32.37 5.06 6.91
C GLY A 361 30.88 4.74 7.06
N VAL A 362 30.34 5.04 8.24
CA VAL A 362 28.91 4.89 8.57
C VAL A 362 27.99 5.68 7.61
N PRO A 363 28.32 6.91 7.16
CA PRO A 363 27.50 7.62 6.17
C PRO A 363 27.37 6.88 4.83
N GLY A 364 28.33 6.01 4.49
CA GLY A 364 28.26 5.15 3.30
C GLY A 364 27.02 4.26 3.28
N LEU A 365 26.53 3.82 4.45
CA LEU A 365 25.33 2.98 4.58
C LEU A 365 24.04 3.68 4.12
N TYR A 366 24.05 5.02 4.02
CA TYR A 366 22.90 5.84 3.65
C TYR A 366 22.99 6.42 2.22
N ARG A 367 23.90 5.90 1.39
CA ARG A 367 24.03 6.36 -0.02
C ARG A 367 22.74 6.16 -0.81
N GLY A 368 22.35 7.18 -1.57
CA GLY A 368 21.12 7.18 -2.38
C GLY A 368 19.84 7.50 -1.61
N ILE A 369 19.93 7.98 -0.36
CA ILE A 369 18.75 8.34 0.43
C ILE A 369 18.08 9.63 -0.06
N ALA A 370 18.83 10.58 -0.61
CA ALA A 370 18.26 11.83 -1.14
C ALA A 370 17.29 11.61 -2.32
N PRO A 371 17.61 10.83 -3.36
CA PRO A 371 16.63 10.43 -4.38
C PRO A 371 15.42 9.69 -3.80
N ASN A 372 15.63 8.92 -2.72
CA ASN A 372 14.57 8.19 -2.06
C ASN A 372 13.55 9.13 -1.41
N PHE A 373 13.98 10.19 -0.72
CA PHE A 373 13.08 11.21 -0.17
C PHE A 373 12.43 12.07 -1.26
N LEU A 374 13.16 12.42 -2.31
CA LEU A 374 12.60 13.15 -3.45
C LEU A 374 11.50 12.35 -4.16
N LYS A 375 11.52 11.03 -4.08
CA LYS A 375 10.46 10.16 -4.61
C LYS A 375 9.19 10.20 -3.75
N VAL A 376 9.31 10.37 -2.43
CA VAL A 376 8.15 10.39 -1.52
C VAL A 376 7.21 11.55 -1.86
N ILE A 377 7.75 12.70 -2.28
CA ILE A 377 6.96 13.89 -2.60
C ILE A 377 6.01 13.65 -3.81
N PRO A 378 6.47 13.18 -4.99
CA PRO A 378 5.58 12.78 -6.07
C PRO A 378 4.66 11.61 -5.71
N ALA A 379 5.13 10.61 -4.95
CA ALA A 379 4.30 9.46 -4.59
C ALA A 379 3.09 9.86 -3.72
N VAL A 380 3.32 10.74 -2.74
CA VAL A 380 2.26 11.34 -1.92
C VAL A 380 1.36 12.23 -2.77
N SER A 381 1.93 13.04 -3.67
CA SER A 381 1.15 13.88 -4.60
C SER A 381 0.28 13.06 -5.57
N PHE A 382 0.80 11.96 -6.11
CA PHE A 382 0.08 11.04 -6.99
C PHE A 382 -0.96 10.23 -6.24
N ASN A 383 -0.72 9.84 -4.97
CA ASN A 383 -1.74 9.19 -4.15
C ASN A 383 -2.84 10.18 -3.71
N CYS A 384 -2.51 11.44 -3.41
CA CYS A 384 -3.51 12.49 -3.20
C CYS A 384 -4.33 12.75 -4.47
N CYS A 385 -3.66 12.88 -5.61
CA CYS A 385 -4.32 13.03 -6.90
C CYS A 385 -5.12 11.79 -7.28
N ASN A 386 -4.62 10.57 -7.05
CA ASN A 386 -5.34 9.33 -7.33
C ASN A 386 -6.43 9.06 -6.32
N ASN A 387 -6.37 9.45 -5.05
CA ASN A 387 -7.54 9.34 -4.18
C ASN A 387 -8.59 10.38 -4.59
N SER A 388 -8.17 11.59 -4.94
CA SER A 388 -9.07 12.63 -5.47
C SER A 388 -9.66 12.24 -6.84
N CYS A 389 -8.86 11.63 -7.71
CA CYS A 389 -9.22 11.19 -9.06
C CYS A 389 -9.83 9.80 -9.10
N LEU A 390 -9.54 8.86 -8.20
CA LEU A 390 -10.27 7.60 -8.04
C LEU A 390 -11.60 7.89 -7.38
N CYS A 391 -11.68 8.76 -6.37
CA CYS A 391 -12.98 9.21 -5.88
C CYS A 391 -13.77 9.88 -7.01
N ARG A 392 -13.16 10.81 -7.78
CA ARG A 392 -13.83 11.43 -8.94
C ARG A 392 -14.08 10.47 -10.11
N SER A 393 -13.21 9.51 -10.38
CA SER A 393 -13.33 8.57 -11.52
C SER A 393 -14.25 7.41 -11.18
N MET A 394 -14.31 6.93 -9.94
CA MET A 394 -15.36 6.02 -9.49
C MET A 394 -16.71 6.74 -9.54
N TYR A 395 -16.77 8.03 -9.16
CA TYR A 395 -17.97 8.84 -9.36
C TYR A 395 -18.33 8.99 -10.84
N ALA A 396 -17.36 9.34 -11.70
CA ALA A 396 -17.58 9.55 -13.12
C ALA A 396 -17.92 8.25 -13.87
N LEU A 397 -17.27 7.13 -13.57
CA LEU A 397 -17.60 5.81 -14.14
C LEU A 397 -18.97 5.34 -13.66
N ARG A 398 -19.38 5.62 -12.42
CA ARG A 398 -20.72 5.27 -11.92
C ARG A 398 -21.80 6.12 -12.58
N VAL A 399 -21.55 7.42 -12.81
CA VAL A 399 -22.43 8.32 -13.58
C VAL A 399 -22.51 7.90 -15.05
N TYR A 400 -21.40 7.47 -15.66
CA TYR A 400 -21.37 7.00 -17.04
C TYR A 400 -22.10 5.66 -17.21
N PHE A 401 -21.94 4.73 -16.25
CA PHE A 401 -22.67 3.45 -16.26
C PHE A 401 -24.17 3.61 -15.97
N GLN A 402 -24.58 4.55 -15.11
CA GLN A 402 -26.00 4.86 -14.92
C GLN A 402 -26.65 5.49 -16.17
N LYS A 403 -25.88 6.18 -17.02
CA LYS A 403 -26.35 6.69 -18.31
C LYS A 403 -26.49 5.57 -19.36
N CYS A 404 -25.57 4.62 -19.41
CA CYS A 404 -25.66 3.48 -20.34
C CYS A 404 -26.69 2.41 -19.94
N LEU A 405 -27.17 2.38 -18.70
CA LEU A 405 -28.24 1.47 -18.25
C LEU A 405 -29.64 2.07 -18.37
N LYS A 406 -29.75 3.35 -18.77
CA LYS A 406 -31.02 4.05 -19.03
C LYS A 406 -31.22 4.44 -20.50
N SER A 407 -30.28 4.06 -21.36
CA SER A 407 -30.42 4.00 -22.83
C SER A 407 -30.44 2.54 -23.24
#